data_AF-A0AAJ3D8P6-F1
#
_entry.id   AF-A0AAJ3D8P6-F1
#
_cell.length_a   1.000
_cell.length_b   1.000
_cell.length_c   1.000
_cell.angle_alpha   90.00
_cell.angle_beta   90.00
_cell.angle_gamma   90.00
#
_symmetry.space_group_name_H-M   'P 1'
#
loop_
_entity.id
_entity.type
_entity.pdbx_description
1 polymer ?
#
loop_
_entity_poly.entity_id
_entity_poly.type
_entity_poly.pdbx_seq_one_letter_code
_entity_poly.pdbx_strand_id
1 'polypeptide(L)'
;MPRKFQSKGLKKQKKSYSGKKKTHTFKVQAMIHYKTQQILSLCASRGAVHDFELFKRNLNQIPFGAFILADKGYQRIYVLYPNSLLPLKAKRHCKLDPELKIYNQEINKR
;
A
#
# COMPACT_ATOMS: atom_id res chain seq x y z
N MET A 1 -29.96 40.16 11.66
CA MET A 1 -28.62 39.81 12.17
C MET A 1 -27.90 38.95 11.15
N PRO A 2 -26.72 39.35 10.62
CA PRO A 2 -26.04 38.51 9.64
C PRO A 2 -25.30 37.38 10.36
N ARG A 3 -25.64 36.13 10.03
CA ARG A 3 -24.91 34.92 10.46
C ARG A 3 -23.50 34.99 9.87
N LYS A 4 -22.50 35.21 10.74
CA LYS A 4 -21.08 35.07 10.37
C LYS A 4 -20.81 33.62 9.98
N PHE A 5 -20.80 33.31 8.69
CA PHE A 5 -20.19 32.09 8.18
C PHE A 5 -18.68 32.20 8.39
N GLN A 6 -18.18 31.71 9.53
CA GLN A 6 -16.75 31.56 9.74
C GLN A 6 -16.28 30.42 8.82
N SER A 7 -15.84 30.75 7.61
CA SER A 7 -15.03 29.83 6.83
C SER A 7 -13.72 29.66 7.61
N LYS A 8 -13.58 28.54 8.33
CA LYS A 8 -12.29 28.11 8.85
C LYS A 8 -11.39 27.95 7.63
N GLY A 9 -10.52 28.91 7.37
CA GLY A 9 -9.57 28.87 6.26
C GLY A 9 -8.86 27.51 6.26
N LEU A 10 -8.90 26.82 5.12
CA LEU A 10 -8.22 25.54 4.94
C LEU A 10 -6.74 25.75 5.29
N LYS A 11 -6.31 25.25 6.45
CA LYS A 11 -4.89 25.26 6.83
C LYS A 11 -4.13 24.56 5.70
N LYS A 12 -3.32 25.32 4.96
CA LYS A 12 -2.45 24.80 3.89
C LYS A 12 -1.41 23.88 4.53
N GLN A 13 -1.76 22.61 4.68
CA GLN A 13 -0.87 21.58 5.19
C GLN A 13 0.29 21.41 4.22
N LYS A 14 1.53 21.40 4.75
CA LYS A 14 2.73 21.19 3.92
C LYS A 14 2.61 19.86 3.16
N LYS A 15 3.04 19.82 1.89
CA LYS A 15 2.81 18.69 0.96
C LYS A 15 3.21 17.31 1.49
N SER A 16 4.24 17.22 2.33
CA SER A 16 4.73 15.94 2.90
C SER A 16 4.36 15.74 4.37
N TYR A 17 3.67 16.70 5.00
CA TYR A 17 3.31 16.62 6.42
C TYR A 17 2.08 15.72 6.58
N SER A 18 2.15 14.76 7.50
CA SER A 18 1.04 13.87 7.84
C SER A 18 0.34 14.35 9.10
N GLY A 19 -0.94 14.72 8.99
CA GLY A 19 -1.75 15.14 10.13
C GLY A 19 -1.96 14.03 11.18
N LYS A 20 -1.96 12.77 10.73
CA LYS A 20 -2.10 11.58 11.60
C LYS A 20 -0.83 11.31 12.41
N LYS A 21 0.34 11.44 11.79
CA LYS A 21 1.64 11.19 12.41
C LYS A 21 2.27 12.45 13.03
N LYS A 22 1.70 13.63 12.76
CA LYS A 22 2.19 14.95 13.18
C LYS A 22 3.63 15.26 12.74
N THR A 23 4.09 14.63 11.65
CA THR A 23 5.46 14.79 11.13
C THR A 23 5.48 14.72 9.60
N HIS A 24 6.62 15.10 9.01
CA HIS A 24 6.89 14.88 7.59
C HIS A 24 7.13 13.40 7.33
N THR A 25 6.43 12.86 6.33
CA THR A 25 6.48 11.44 6.00
C THR A 25 6.83 11.26 4.53
N PHE A 26 7.70 10.29 4.29
CA PHE A 26 8.00 9.74 2.96
C PHE A 26 7.66 8.25 2.97
N LYS A 27 7.27 7.76 1.80
CA LYS A 27 7.05 6.34 1.54
C LYS A 27 8.05 5.89 0.51
N VAL A 28 8.62 4.72 0.76
CA VAL A 28 9.52 4.05 -0.15
C VAL A 28 8.94 2.68 -0.44
N GLN A 29 8.87 2.34 -1.71
CA GLN A 29 8.52 1.02 -2.21
C GLN A 29 9.77 0.44 -2.86
N ALA A 30 10.14 -0.78 -2.45
CA ALA A 30 11.19 -1.55 -3.08
C ALA A 30 10.58 -2.78 -3.75
N MET A 31 11.04 -3.07 -4.95
CA MET A 31 10.78 -4.34 -5.62
C MET A 31 12.05 -5.17 -5.60
N ILE A 32 11.94 -6.38 -5.06
CA ILE A 32 13.08 -7.25 -4.84
C ILE A 32 12.80 -8.56 -5.53
N HIS A 33 13.80 -9.07 -6.26
CA HIS A 33 13.72 -10.37 -6.87
C HIS A 33 13.76 -11.46 -5.79
N TYR A 34 12.72 -12.30 -5.73
CA TYR A 34 12.52 -13.25 -4.62
C TYR A 34 13.71 -14.19 -4.34
N LYS A 35 14.35 -14.75 -5.38
CA LYS A 35 15.46 -15.69 -5.20
C LYS A 35 16.82 -15.01 -4.98
N THR A 36 17.20 -14.11 -5.89
CA THR A 36 18.51 -13.44 -5.88
C THR A 36 18.61 -12.30 -4.87
N GLN A 37 17.49 -11.88 -4.26
CA GLN A 37 17.39 -10.73 -3.34
C GLN A 37 17.89 -9.41 -3.95
N GLN A 38 18.02 -9.34 -5.27
CA GLN A 38 18.42 -8.11 -5.96
C GLN A 38 17.28 -7.09 -5.95
N ILE A 39 17.63 -5.84 -5.67
CA ILE A 39 16.69 -4.73 -5.78
C ILE A 39 16.49 -4.45 -7.28
N LEU A 40 15.29 -4.75 -7.76
CA LEU A 40 14.89 -4.49 -9.15
C LEU A 40 14.49 -3.03 -9.33
N SER A 41 13.81 -2.46 -8.32
CA SER A 41 13.42 -1.06 -8.37
C SER A 41 13.19 -0.46 -6.99
N LEU A 42 13.37 0.86 -6.92
CA LEU A 42 13.13 1.66 -5.73
C LEU A 42 12.35 2.92 -6.11
N CYS A 43 11.22 3.14 -5.44
CA CYS A 43 10.37 4.29 -5.67
C CYS A 43 10.03 5.02 -4.39
N ALA A 44 10.28 6.33 -4.38
CA ALA A 44 9.98 7.19 -3.26
C ALA A 44 8.83 8.15 -3.59
N SER A 45 7.99 8.44 -2.60
CA SER A 45 6.95 9.46 -2.71
C SER A 45 6.63 10.11 -1.38
N ARG A 46 5.89 11.21 -1.42
CA ARG A 46 5.34 11.85 -0.22
C ARG A 46 4.41 10.88 0.50
N GLY A 47 4.42 10.86 1.82
CA GLY A 47 3.65 9.88 2.61
C GLY A 47 2.12 9.97 2.45
N ALA A 48 1.60 11.03 1.84
CA ALA A 48 0.18 11.16 1.48
C ALA A 48 -0.25 10.27 0.30
N VAL A 49 0.70 9.78 -0.51
CA VAL A 49 0.41 8.90 -1.64
C VAL A 49 0.03 7.50 -1.14
N HIS A 50 -0.98 6.90 -1.75
CA HIS A 50 -1.40 5.53 -1.43
C HIS A 50 -0.41 4.50 -1.99
N ASP A 51 -0.16 3.41 -1.28
CA ASP A 51 0.89 2.43 -1.63
C ASP A 51 0.62 1.78 -3.01
N PHE A 52 -0.64 1.47 -3.31
CA PHE A 52 -1.03 0.97 -4.64
C PHE A 52 -0.84 2.00 -5.76
N GLU A 53 -0.96 3.30 -5.47
CA GLU A 53 -0.71 4.33 -6.48
C GLU A 53 0.79 4.42 -6.79
N LEU A 54 1.63 4.22 -5.78
CA LEU A 54 3.08 4.13 -5.95
C LEU A 54 3.46 2.90 -6.77
N PHE A 55 2.82 1.75 -6.52
CA PHE A 55 2.98 0.53 -7.31
C PHE A 55 2.63 0.73 -8.78
N LYS A 56 1.50 1.39 -9.07
CA LYS A 56 1.06 1.64 -10.45
C LYS A 56 2.10 2.37 -11.30
N ARG A 57 2.90 3.25 -10.69
CA ARG A 57 3.96 3.99 -11.40
C ARG A 57 5.11 3.11 -11.88
N ASN A 58 5.30 1.94 -11.26
CA ASN A 58 6.37 1.00 -11.58
C ASN A 58 5.90 -0.22 -12.39
N LEU A 59 4.63 -0.25 -12.83
CA LEU A 59 4.09 -1.40 -13.56
C LEU A 59 4.90 -1.78 -14.79
N ASN A 60 5.47 -0.80 -15.48
CA ASN A 60 6.26 -1.03 -16.70
C ASN A 60 7.53 -1.85 -16.46
N GLN A 61 8.00 -1.96 -15.21
CA GLN A 61 9.19 -2.72 -14.85
C GLN A 61 8.86 -4.19 -14.50
N ILE A 62 7.57 -4.52 -14.40
CA ILE A 62 7.10 -5.85 -13.99
C ILE A 62 6.63 -6.58 -15.25
N PRO A 63 7.20 -7.75 -15.57
CA PRO A 63 6.71 -8.57 -16.67
C PRO A 63 5.24 -8.93 -16.49
N PHE A 64 4.46 -8.90 -17.57
CA PHE A 64 3.09 -9.37 -17.54
C PHE A 64 3.02 -10.83 -17.08
N GLY A 65 2.11 -11.14 -16.15
CA GLY A 65 1.99 -12.49 -15.58
C GLY A 65 3.03 -12.85 -14.51
N ALA A 66 3.90 -11.91 -14.11
CA ALA A 66 4.84 -12.15 -13.01
C ALA A 66 4.12 -12.54 -11.70
N PHE A 67 4.77 -13.41 -10.94
CA PHE A 67 4.34 -13.75 -9.58
C PHE A 67 4.80 -12.66 -8.61
N ILE A 68 3.86 -12.03 -7.90
CA ILE A 68 4.15 -10.96 -6.95
C ILE A 68 3.83 -11.44 -5.54
N LEU A 69 4.83 -11.37 -4.65
CA LEU A 69 4.64 -11.47 -3.21
C LEU A 69 4.52 -10.06 -2.64
N ALA A 70 3.40 -9.74 -1.98
CA ALA A 70 3.19 -8.39 -1.47
C ALA A 70 2.35 -8.36 -0.18
N ASP A 71 2.49 -7.27 0.56
CA ASP A 71 1.74 -7.03 1.78
C ASP A 71 0.24 -6.90 1.54
N LYS A 72 -0.54 -7.13 2.59
CA LYS A 72 -2.01 -6.98 2.62
C LYS A 72 -2.51 -5.62 2.10
N GLY A 73 -1.70 -4.56 2.14
CA GLY A 73 -2.05 -3.23 1.59
C GLY A 73 -2.25 -3.24 0.07
N TYR A 74 -1.76 -4.26 -0.62
CA TYR A 74 -1.75 -4.36 -2.07
C TYR A 74 -2.87 -5.26 -2.63
N GLN A 75 -3.96 -5.49 -1.91
CA GLN A 75 -5.06 -6.36 -2.36
C GLN A 75 -5.59 -6.09 -3.78
N ARG A 76 -5.49 -4.86 -4.26
CA ARG A 76 -5.92 -4.52 -5.63
C ARG A 76 -4.96 -5.04 -6.72
N ILE A 77 -3.81 -5.60 -6.35
CA ILE A 77 -2.86 -6.23 -7.29
C ILE A 77 -3.48 -7.40 -8.03
N TYR A 78 -4.39 -8.17 -7.42
CA TYR A 78 -5.03 -9.30 -8.08
C TYR A 78 -5.75 -8.96 -9.39
N VAL A 79 -6.16 -7.70 -9.59
CA VAL A 79 -6.77 -7.22 -10.85
C VAL A 79 -5.75 -7.19 -11.99
N LEU A 80 -4.48 -6.93 -11.67
CA LEU A 80 -3.38 -6.79 -12.65
C LEU A 80 -2.53 -8.07 -12.73
N TYR A 81 -2.33 -8.75 -11.59
CA TYR A 81 -1.50 -9.93 -11.44
C TYR A 81 -2.27 -10.98 -10.63
N PRO A 82 -3.11 -11.81 -11.29
CA PRO A 82 -3.94 -12.79 -10.61
C PRO A 82 -3.13 -13.87 -9.89
N ASN A 83 -1.91 -14.15 -10.38
CA ASN A 83 -0.99 -15.14 -9.82
C ASN A 83 -0.24 -14.63 -8.58
N SER A 84 -0.65 -13.52 -7.96
CA SER A 84 0.07 -12.95 -6.82
C SER A 84 -0.23 -13.67 -5.52
N LEU A 85 0.67 -13.57 -4.55
CA LEU A 85 0.50 -14.09 -3.20
C LEU A 85 0.46 -12.93 -2.21
N LEU A 86 -0.69 -12.75 -1.55
CA LEU A 86 -0.89 -11.70 -0.57
C LEU A 86 -1.70 -12.21 0.62
N PRO A 87 -1.45 -11.71 1.85
CA PRO A 87 -2.29 -12.03 2.99
C PRO A 87 -3.75 -11.63 2.77
N LEU A 88 -4.67 -12.50 3.17
CA LEU A 88 -6.11 -12.30 3.03
C LEU A 88 -6.67 -11.43 4.15
N LYS A 89 -7.71 -10.66 3.82
CA LYS A 89 -8.43 -9.77 4.74
C LYS A 89 -9.82 -10.30 4.98
N ALA A 90 -10.24 -10.29 6.25
CA ALA A 90 -11.62 -10.58 6.61
C ALA A 90 -12.57 -9.53 6.01
N LYS A 91 -13.80 -9.94 5.71
CA LYS A 91 -14.88 -9.01 5.37
C LYS A 91 -15.16 -8.09 6.56
N ARG A 92 -15.71 -6.90 6.28
CA ARG A 92 -16.06 -5.92 7.31
C ARG A 92 -17.03 -6.58 8.30
N HIS A 93 -16.79 -6.43 9.60
CA HIS A 93 -17.58 -7.04 10.69
C HIS A 93 -17.54 -8.58 10.75
N CYS A 94 -16.63 -9.24 10.03
CA CYS A 94 -16.42 -10.68 10.12
C CYS A 94 -15.06 -11.00 10.75
N LYS A 95 -14.96 -12.14 11.44
CA LYS A 95 -13.67 -12.71 11.85
C LYS A 95 -13.01 -13.36 10.63
N LEU A 96 -11.68 -13.33 10.59
CA LEU A 96 -10.95 -14.12 9.61
C LEU A 96 -11.05 -15.59 10.00
N ASP A 97 -11.40 -16.42 9.03
CA ASP A 97 -11.45 -17.87 9.19
C ASP A 97 -10.10 -18.40 9.74
N PRO A 98 -10.10 -19.35 10.70
CA PRO A 98 -8.89 -19.95 11.23
C PRO A 98 -7.93 -20.47 10.15
N GLU A 99 -8.42 -21.09 9.08
CA GLU A 99 -7.59 -21.61 7.99
C GLU A 99 -6.86 -20.48 7.25
N LEU A 100 -7.57 -19.37 7.01
CA LEU A 100 -6.99 -18.18 6.38
C LEU A 100 -5.96 -17.49 7.28
N LYS A 101 -6.03 -17.68 8.61
CA LYS A 101 -4.97 -17.23 9.51
C LYS A 101 -3.71 -18.07 9.36
N ILE A 102 -3.84 -19.39 9.25
CA ILE A 102 -2.71 -20.29 9.01
C ILE A 102 -2.06 -19.93 7.67
N TYR A 103 -2.86 -19.77 6.61
CA TYR A 103 -2.37 -19.29 5.31
C TYR A 103 -1.59 -17.98 5.41
N ASN A 104 -2.12 -16.98 6.13
CA ASN A 104 -1.42 -15.71 6.32
C ASN A 104 -0.12 -15.85 7.13
N GLN A 105 -0.08 -16.77 8.10
CA GLN A 105 1.14 -17.07 8.87
C GLN A 105 2.21 -17.69 7.98
N GLU A 106 1.84 -18.65 7.12
CA GLU A 106 2.77 -19.28 6.18
C GLU A 106 3.33 -18.30 5.14
N ILE A 107 2.53 -17.32 4.69
CA ILE A 107 3.02 -16.24 3.83
C ILE A 107 4.08 -15.40 4.56
N ASN A 108 3.82 -15.04 5.81
CA ASN A 108 4.70 -14.16 6.59
C ASN A 108 6.01 -14.83 7.03
N LYS A 109 6.12 -16.16 6.95
CA LYS A 109 7.35 -16.91 7.26
C LYS A 109 8.35 -16.92 6.11
N ARG A 110 7.91 -16.61 4.89
CA ARG A 110 8.73 -16.60 3.66
C ARG A 110 9.52 -15.31 3.52
#